data_AF-A0A7J6TGA9-F1
#
_entry.id   AF-A0A7J6TGA9-F1
#
_cell.length_a   1.000
_cell.length_b   1.000
_cell.length_c   1.000
_cell.angle_alpha   90.00
_cell.angle_beta   90.00
_cell.angle_gamma   90.00
#
_symmetry.space_group_name_H-M   'P 1'
#
loop_
_entity.id
_entity.type
_entity.pdbx_description
1 polymer ?
#
loop_
_entity_poly.entity_id
_entity_poly.type
_entity_poly.pdbx_seq_one_letter_code
_entity_poly.pdbx_strand_id
1 'polypeptide(L)'
;MVYLPEGGVRVEAVVERWLKQRGEKIGVSATAFLEWCESIFYKCLEWVKEHVSLGSDLGVEVSVMGLVRNVLSHVEEAIKNGLRKETFLLAVVRGFGGCISNSNLSAQLYRFAFECAQELLPDEADPQNCTWSDELGRLIRYRAVSDAVPPWSSSIPLVKTPQVMMTLELLQPHLRSGRHFILAGLEGSGKRLLVRHALAEIANEIKIRGAGLQCSGQTAARDVIVKLRSLCLIGAGPRGRTYRPREGQRVVLQIEDVNLPKPDRYDTTQLVASLQEMVSYAGFHDEDQEWVALENIQFISTMAPSTALGRHTISKRFTSGVCQAWVASPSREDLSSIYSQLIRSVTERDEMVSLTEAMVGVYEQVVQN
;
A
#
# COMPACT_ATOMS: atom_id res chain seq x y z
N MET A 1 -36.68 4.02 -6.14
CA MET A 1 -35.39 3.47 -5.62
C MET A 1 -34.67 2.86 -6.81
N VAL A 2 -33.42 3.25 -7.08
CA VAL A 2 -32.60 2.63 -8.13
C VAL A 2 -31.66 1.64 -7.44
N TYR A 3 -31.69 0.38 -7.87
CA TYR A 3 -30.84 -0.68 -7.33
C TYR A 3 -29.79 -1.07 -8.37
N LEU A 4 -28.53 -1.19 -7.93
CA LEU A 4 -27.42 -1.64 -8.76
C LEU A 4 -26.90 -2.98 -8.19
N PRO A 5 -27.03 -4.11 -8.91
CA PRO A 5 -26.56 -5.40 -8.42
C PRO A 5 -25.02 -5.50 -8.46
N GLU A 6 -24.45 -6.36 -7.61
CA GLU A 6 -22.99 -6.57 -7.51
C GLU A 6 -22.35 -7.11 -8.80
N GLY A 7 -23.14 -7.71 -9.71
CA GLY A 7 -22.71 -8.11 -11.06
C GLY A 7 -23.01 -7.12 -12.18
N GLY A 8 -23.55 -5.93 -11.87
CA GLY A 8 -23.95 -4.93 -12.87
C GLY A 8 -22.79 -4.17 -13.51
N VAL A 9 -21.57 -4.29 -12.97
CA VAL A 9 -20.40 -3.55 -13.45
C VAL A 9 -19.52 -4.46 -14.30
N ARG A 10 -19.46 -4.17 -15.60
CA ARG A 10 -18.52 -4.83 -16.53
C ARG A 10 -17.12 -4.30 -16.32
N VAL A 11 -16.24 -5.11 -15.72
CA VAL A 11 -14.84 -4.76 -15.45
C VAL A 11 -14.10 -4.49 -16.75
N GLU A 12 -14.41 -5.25 -17.81
CA GLU A 12 -13.82 -5.12 -19.13
C GLU A 12 -14.05 -3.73 -19.71
N ALA A 13 -15.28 -3.20 -19.58
CA ALA A 13 -15.61 -1.86 -20.05
C ALA A 13 -14.83 -0.76 -19.28
N VAL A 14 -14.52 -1.00 -18.00
CA VAL A 14 -13.69 -0.08 -17.20
C VAL A 14 -12.23 -0.12 -17.67
N VAL A 15 -11.68 -1.31 -17.91
CA VAL A 15 -10.31 -1.49 -18.40
C VAL A 15 -10.17 -0.90 -19.82
N GLU A 16 -11.11 -1.16 -20.71
CA GLU A 16 -11.13 -0.57 -22.06
C GLU A 16 -11.17 0.96 -22.02
N ARG A 17 -12.02 1.54 -21.15
CA ARG A 17 -12.08 2.99 -20.97
C ARG A 17 -10.76 3.53 -20.41
N TRP A 18 -10.18 2.84 -19.44
CA TRP A 18 -8.89 3.21 -18.86
C TRP A 18 -7.76 3.15 -19.90
N LEU A 19 -7.79 2.16 -20.80
CA LEU A 19 -6.87 2.03 -21.93
C LEU A 19 -7.01 3.20 -22.92
N LYS A 20 -8.24 3.52 -23.31
CA LYS A 20 -8.56 4.63 -24.24
C LYS A 20 -8.08 5.98 -23.73
N GLN A 21 -8.14 6.21 -22.42
CA GLN A 21 -7.66 7.46 -21.81
C GLN A 21 -6.13 7.63 -21.90
N ARG A 22 -5.38 6.54 -22.13
CA ARG A 22 -3.91 6.55 -22.15
C ARG A 22 -3.33 6.51 -23.55
N GLY A 23 -4.03 5.91 -24.51
CA GLY A 23 -3.62 5.88 -25.92
C GLY A 23 -2.23 5.26 -26.12
N GLU A 24 -1.36 5.94 -26.89
CA GLU A 24 -0.01 5.47 -27.25
C GLU A 24 1.00 5.42 -26.10
N LYS A 25 0.67 5.98 -24.92
CA LYS A 25 1.59 6.06 -23.77
C LYS A 25 1.94 4.71 -23.13
N ILE A 26 1.30 3.63 -23.57
CA ILE A 26 1.43 2.28 -22.98
C ILE A 26 2.74 1.61 -23.43
N GLY A 27 3.27 1.99 -24.59
CA GLY A 27 4.53 1.44 -25.13
C GLY A 27 4.42 0.02 -25.71
N VAL A 28 3.23 -0.58 -25.67
CA VAL A 28 2.92 -1.88 -26.32
C VAL A 28 1.64 -1.76 -27.16
N SER A 29 1.50 -2.66 -28.15
CA SER A 29 0.29 -2.74 -28.95
C SER A 29 -0.93 -2.97 -28.05
N ALA A 30 -2.03 -2.27 -28.34
CA ALA A 30 -3.30 -2.45 -27.64
C ALA A 30 -3.79 -3.91 -27.69
N THR A 31 -3.51 -4.63 -28.78
CA THR A 31 -3.85 -6.06 -28.93
C THR A 31 -3.09 -6.92 -27.94
N ALA A 32 -1.77 -6.72 -27.80
CA ALA A 32 -0.94 -7.48 -26.88
C ALA A 32 -1.34 -7.21 -25.42
N PHE A 33 -1.64 -5.95 -25.08
CA PHE A 33 -2.12 -5.60 -23.74
C PHE A 33 -3.45 -6.29 -23.41
N LEU A 34 -4.41 -6.30 -24.34
CA LEU A 34 -5.70 -6.98 -24.14
C LEU A 34 -5.52 -8.49 -24.00
N GLU A 35 -4.62 -9.10 -24.78
CA GLU A 35 -4.27 -10.52 -24.64
C GLU A 35 -3.70 -10.83 -23.24
N TRP A 36 -2.85 -9.96 -22.69
CA TRP A 36 -2.36 -10.10 -21.31
C TRP A 36 -3.48 -9.91 -20.28
N CYS A 37 -4.42 -9.00 -20.54
CA CYS A 37 -5.59 -8.86 -19.67
C CYS A 37 -6.45 -10.13 -19.66
N GLU A 38 -6.71 -10.73 -20.82
CA GLU A 38 -7.48 -11.98 -20.94
C GLU A 38 -6.76 -13.19 -20.36
N SER A 39 -5.47 -13.33 -20.64
CA SER A 39 -4.70 -14.48 -20.20
C SER A 39 -4.33 -14.45 -18.72
N ILE A 40 -4.10 -13.27 -18.14
CA ILE A 40 -3.59 -13.12 -16.77
C ILE A 40 -4.60 -12.37 -15.89
N PHE A 41 -4.90 -11.10 -16.21
CA PHE A 41 -5.62 -10.21 -15.30
C PHE A 41 -7.03 -10.68 -14.95
N TYR A 42 -7.86 -11.01 -15.95
CA TYR A 42 -9.25 -11.42 -15.71
C TYR A 42 -9.33 -12.82 -15.08
N LYS A 43 -8.42 -13.73 -15.43
CA LYS A 43 -8.32 -15.04 -14.76
C LYS A 43 -7.95 -14.90 -13.29
N CYS A 44 -6.96 -14.05 -12.98
CA CYS A 44 -6.59 -13.76 -11.59
C CYS A 44 -7.74 -13.11 -10.83
N LEU A 45 -8.47 -12.19 -11.46
CA LEU A 45 -9.63 -11.56 -10.85
C LEU A 45 -10.73 -12.58 -10.52
N GLU A 46 -11.00 -13.51 -11.43
CA GLU A 46 -12.01 -14.56 -11.21
C GLU A 46 -11.56 -15.52 -10.11
N TRP A 47 -10.29 -15.94 -10.14
CA TRP A 47 -9.70 -16.76 -9.08
C TRP A 47 -9.85 -16.10 -7.70
N VAL A 48 -9.59 -14.78 -7.60
CA VAL A 48 -9.77 -14.02 -6.35
C VAL A 48 -11.22 -14.03 -5.89
N LYS A 49 -12.20 -13.87 -6.79
CA LYS A 49 -13.63 -13.93 -6.40
C LYS A 49 -14.06 -15.31 -5.90
N GLU A 50 -13.50 -16.37 -6.48
CA GLU A 50 -13.84 -17.75 -6.14
C GLU A 50 -13.17 -18.23 -4.84
N HIS A 51 -11.93 -17.82 -4.59
CA HIS A 51 -11.09 -18.39 -3.52
C HIS A 51 -10.85 -17.44 -2.34
N VAL A 52 -11.06 -16.14 -2.50
CA VAL A 52 -10.75 -15.12 -1.47
C VAL A 52 -12.05 -14.48 -0.98
N SER A 53 -12.35 -14.65 0.30
CA SER A 53 -13.43 -13.92 0.94
C SER A 53 -13.03 -12.45 1.15
N LEU A 54 -13.66 -11.55 0.41
CA LEU A 54 -13.39 -10.11 0.47
C LEU A 54 -13.64 -9.48 1.86
N GLY A 55 -14.33 -10.19 2.76
CA GLY A 55 -14.60 -9.75 4.13
C GLY A 55 -13.55 -10.21 5.16
N SER A 56 -12.93 -11.37 4.97
CA SER A 56 -12.07 -12.00 5.99
C SER A 56 -10.63 -12.22 5.56
N ASP A 57 -10.40 -12.54 4.29
CA ASP A 57 -9.08 -12.89 3.77
C ASP A 57 -8.30 -11.68 3.25
N LEU A 58 -8.94 -10.52 3.21
CA LEU A 58 -8.30 -9.24 2.87
C LEU A 58 -7.91 -8.51 4.14
N GLY A 59 -6.79 -7.78 4.07
CA GLY A 59 -6.37 -6.90 5.17
C GLY A 59 -7.35 -5.74 5.42
N VAL A 60 -8.12 -5.36 4.39
CA VAL A 60 -9.11 -4.30 4.40
C VAL A 60 -10.30 -4.74 3.54
N GLU A 61 -11.52 -4.60 4.06
CA GLU A 61 -12.71 -4.89 3.26
C GLU A 61 -12.83 -3.90 2.08
N VAL A 62 -13.01 -4.42 0.88
CA VAL A 62 -13.03 -3.63 -0.36
C VAL A 62 -14.02 -4.21 -1.37
N SER A 63 -14.52 -3.37 -2.27
CA SER A 63 -15.26 -3.84 -3.45
C SER A 63 -14.33 -4.40 -4.52
N VAL A 64 -14.88 -5.24 -5.41
CA VAL A 64 -14.18 -5.75 -6.60
C VAL A 64 -13.55 -4.61 -7.42
N MET A 65 -14.25 -3.49 -7.56
CA MET A 65 -13.73 -2.32 -8.29
C MET A 65 -12.56 -1.64 -7.58
N GLY A 66 -12.49 -1.69 -6.25
CA GLY A 66 -11.34 -1.21 -5.50
C GLY A 66 -10.09 -2.05 -5.79
N LEU A 67 -10.22 -3.39 -5.83
CA LEU A 67 -9.12 -4.29 -6.21
C LEU A 67 -8.64 -4.04 -7.65
N VAL A 68 -9.58 -3.92 -8.59
CA VAL A 68 -9.26 -3.59 -9.99
C VAL A 68 -8.49 -2.27 -10.09
N ARG A 69 -8.94 -1.23 -9.38
CA ARG A 69 -8.25 0.08 -9.35
C ARG A 69 -6.87 0.00 -8.71
N ASN A 70 -6.68 -0.89 -7.72
CA ASN A 70 -5.40 -1.18 -7.10
C ASN A 70 -4.44 -1.77 -8.14
N VAL A 71 -4.83 -2.83 -8.86
CA VAL A 71 -3.98 -3.41 -9.92
C VAL A 71 -3.64 -2.40 -11.00
N LEU A 72 -4.63 -1.63 -11.47
CA LEU A 72 -4.40 -0.60 -12.49
C LEU A 72 -3.46 0.53 -12.01
N SER A 73 -3.26 0.72 -10.70
CA SER A 73 -2.25 1.64 -10.16
C SER A 73 -0.83 1.09 -10.39
N HIS A 74 -0.63 -0.20 -10.15
CA HIS A 74 0.65 -0.88 -10.36
C HIS A 74 0.99 -0.96 -11.84
N VAL A 75 0.01 -1.27 -12.69
CA VAL A 75 0.20 -1.30 -14.15
C VAL A 75 0.55 0.09 -14.68
N GLU A 76 -0.03 1.15 -14.13
CA GLU A 76 0.34 2.53 -14.50
C GLU A 76 1.81 2.83 -14.25
N GLU A 77 2.37 2.36 -13.14
CA GLU A 77 3.79 2.55 -12.86
C GLU A 77 4.66 1.66 -13.76
N ALA A 78 4.24 0.42 -14.01
CA ALA A 78 4.93 -0.46 -14.95
C ALA A 78 4.99 0.12 -16.37
N ILE A 79 3.93 0.84 -16.81
CA ILE A 79 3.92 1.56 -18.09
C ILE A 79 5.02 2.63 -18.17
N LYS A 80 5.21 3.41 -17.10
CA LYS A 80 6.24 4.47 -17.08
C LYS A 80 7.65 3.91 -17.18
N ASN A 81 7.88 2.71 -16.65
CA ASN A 81 9.18 2.05 -16.62
C ASN A 81 9.43 1.12 -17.83
N GLY A 82 8.55 1.17 -18.84
CA GLY A 82 8.62 0.29 -20.00
C GLY A 82 7.87 -1.02 -19.76
N LEU A 83 6.58 -1.04 -20.11
CA LEU A 83 5.73 -2.20 -19.89
C LEU A 83 6.23 -3.43 -20.67
N ARG A 84 6.36 -4.54 -19.96
CA ARG A 84 6.67 -5.88 -20.50
C ARG A 84 5.66 -6.86 -19.91
N LYS A 85 5.62 -8.09 -20.45
CA LYS A 85 4.70 -9.12 -19.95
C LYS A 85 5.00 -9.48 -18.49
N GLU A 86 6.27 -9.54 -18.12
CA GLU A 86 6.76 -9.88 -16.79
C GLU A 86 6.48 -8.76 -15.79
N THR A 87 6.68 -7.50 -16.18
CA THR A 87 6.35 -6.35 -15.30
C THR A 87 4.84 -6.15 -15.18
N PHE A 88 4.07 -6.50 -16.22
CA PHE A 88 2.61 -6.58 -16.14
C PHE A 88 2.15 -7.68 -15.18
N LEU A 89 2.72 -8.89 -15.30
CA LEU A 89 2.46 -9.99 -14.37
C LEU A 89 2.72 -9.58 -12.92
N LEU A 90 3.89 -8.99 -12.65
CA LEU A 90 4.24 -8.47 -11.32
C LEU A 90 3.23 -7.42 -10.82
N ALA A 91 2.78 -6.51 -11.68
CA ALA A 91 1.78 -5.52 -11.31
C ALA A 91 0.42 -6.15 -10.92
N VAL A 92 0.01 -7.21 -11.62
CA VAL A 92 -1.23 -7.95 -11.31
C VAL A 92 -1.13 -8.69 -9.98
N VAL A 93 -0.08 -9.48 -9.78
CA VAL A 93 0.08 -10.28 -8.54
C VAL A 93 0.31 -9.38 -7.32
N ARG A 94 1.04 -8.27 -7.46
CA ARG A 94 1.22 -7.29 -6.37
C ARG A 94 -0.06 -6.54 -6.07
N GLY A 95 -0.82 -6.14 -7.10
CA GLY A 95 -2.07 -5.40 -6.90
C GLY A 95 -3.17 -6.23 -6.23
N PHE A 96 -3.31 -7.51 -6.58
CA PHE A 96 -4.26 -8.41 -5.91
C PHE A 96 -3.70 -9.02 -4.62
N GLY A 97 -2.58 -9.72 -4.72
CA GLY A 97 -1.97 -10.45 -3.60
C GLY A 97 -1.48 -9.53 -2.49
N GLY A 98 -1.06 -8.31 -2.83
CA GLY A 98 -0.71 -7.28 -1.85
C GLY A 98 -1.88 -6.81 -0.99
N CYS A 99 -3.13 -7.16 -1.29
CA CYS A 99 -4.29 -6.87 -0.44
C CYS A 99 -4.68 -8.05 0.48
N ILE A 100 -4.19 -9.25 0.19
CA ILE A 100 -4.58 -10.49 0.87
C ILE A 100 -3.81 -10.60 2.18
N SER A 101 -4.52 -10.77 3.30
CA SER A 101 -3.92 -10.92 4.62
C SER A 101 -3.38 -12.34 4.86
N ASN A 102 -4.03 -13.33 4.26
CA ASN A 102 -3.64 -14.73 4.33
C ASN A 102 -2.48 -15.04 3.37
N SER A 103 -1.30 -15.27 3.93
CA SER A 103 -0.08 -15.55 3.17
C SER A 103 -0.21 -16.76 2.24
N ASN A 104 -0.94 -17.81 2.65
CA ASN A 104 -1.10 -19.02 1.83
C ASN A 104 -1.95 -18.75 0.59
N LEU A 105 -3.05 -18.00 0.73
CA LEU A 105 -3.90 -17.61 -0.40
C LEU A 105 -3.16 -16.65 -1.34
N SER A 106 -2.39 -15.72 -0.78
CA SER A 106 -1.51 -14.86 -1.58
C SER A 106 -0.52 -15.71 -2.40
N ALA A 107 0.19 -16.64 -1.76
CA ALA A 107 1.14 -17.52 -2.46
C ALA A 107 0.47 -18.39 -3.56
N GLN A 108 -0.76 -18.87 -3.34
CA GLN A 108 -1.52 -19.60 -4.35
C GLN A 108 -1.89 -18.73 -5.55
N LEU A 109 -2.31 -17.47 -5.31
CA LEU A 109 -2.58 -16.52 -6.39
C LEU A 109 -1.33 -16.26 -7.25
N TYR A 110 -0.16 -16.11 -6.62
CA TYR A 110 1.09 -15.94 -7.35
C TYR A 110 1.39 -17.16 -8.22
N ARG A 111 1.29 -18.39 -7.69
CA ARG A 111 1.47 -19.62 -8.49
C ARG A 111 0.52 -19.67 -9.68
N PHE A 112 -0.77 -19.42 -9.45
CA PHE A 112 -1.79 -19.42 -10.50
C PHE A 112 -1.52 -18.37 -11.59
N ALA A 113 -1.12 -17.16 -11.20
CA ALA A 113 -0.84 -16.07 -12.13
C ALA A 113 0.39 -16.37 -13.00
N PHE A 114 1.46 -16.94 -12.42
CA PHE A 114 2.66 -17.35 -13.15
C PHE A 114 2.37 -18.51 -14.12
N GLU A 115 1.54 -19.48 -13.72
CA GLU A 115 1.07 -20.54 -14.60
C GLU A 115 0.25 -19.97 -15.78
N CYS A 116 -0.68 -19.05 -15.50
CA CYS A 116 -1.47 -18.37 -16.53
C CYS A 116 -0.59 -17.58 -17.51
N ALA A 117 0.49 -16.97 -17.00
CA ALA A 117 1.47 -16.26 -17.81
C ALA A 117 2.46 -17.18 -18.52
N GLN A 118 2.52 -18.48 -18.21
CA GLN A 118 3.56 -19.41 -18.68
C GLN A 118 4.98 -18.94 -18.32
N GLU A 119 5.13 -18.33 -17.15
CA GLU A 119 6.42 -17.87 -16.61
C GLU A 119 6.85 -18.73 -15.42
N LEU A 120 8.17 -18.86 -15.23
CA LEU A 120 8.73 -19.60 -14.09
C LEU A 120 8.80 -18.73 -12.84
N LEU A 121 8.45 -19.29 -11.69
CA LEU A 121 8.62 -18.62 -10.41
C LEU A 121 10.12 -18.54 -10.05
N PRO A 122 10.63 -17.37 -9.65
CA PRO A 122 12.00 -17.24 -9.18
C PRO A 122 12.29 -17.97 -7.86
N ASP A 123 11.28 -18.15 -7.02
CA ASP A 123 11.36 -18.86 -5.75
C ASP A 123 10.07 -19.67 -5.51
N GLU A 124 10.18 -21.00 -5.51
CA GLU A 124 9.05 -21.91 -5.32
C GLU A 124 8.59 -21.99 -3.85
N ALA A 125 9.52 -21.75 -2.92
CA ALA A 125 9.23 -21.79 -1.48
C ALA A 125 8.47 -20.52 -1.05
N ASP A 126 8.86 -19.36 -1.59
CA ASP A 126 8.16 -18.10 -1.40
C ASP A 126 7.82 -17.42 -2.75
N PRO A 127 6.64 -17.75 -3.33
CA PRO A 127 6.23 -17.19 -4.62
C PRO A 127 6.13 -15.66 -4.65
N GLN A 128 5.96 -15.02 -3.49
CA GLN A 128 5.88 -13.56 -3.39
C GLN A 128 7.25 -12.90 -3.58
N ASN A 129 8.33 -13.64 -3.31
CA ASN A 129 9.73 -13.21 -3.45
C ASN A 129 10.17 -13.12 -4.91
N CYS A 130 9.53 -12.22 -5.67
CA CYS A 130 9.82 -11.97 -7.06
C CYS A 130 9.94 -10.47 -7.38
N THR A 131 10.96 -10.13 -8.15
CA THR A 131 11.17 -8.79 -8.71
C THR A 131 11.77 -8.89 -10.11
N TRP A 132 11.64 -7.81 -10.87
CA TRP A 132 12.21 -7.68 -12.19
C TRP A 132 13.61 -7.06 -12.10
N SER A 133 14.60 -7.69 -12.72
CA SER A 133 15.94 -7.13 -12.84
C SER A 133 16.15 -6.58 -14.24
N ASP A 134 16.34 -5.26 -14.36
CA ASP A 134 16.71 -4.64 -15.64
C ASP A 134 18.11 -5.05 -16.11
N GLU A 135 19.03 -5.32 -15.19
CA GLU A 135 20.39 -5.76 -15.52
C GLU A 135 20.42 -7.16 -16.14
N LEU A 136 19.64 -8.09 -15.57
CA LEU A 136 19.60 -9.47 -16.04
C LEU A 136 18.49 -9.73 -17.07
N GLY A 137 17.60 -8.76 -17.29
CA GLY A 137 16.47 -8.88 -18.19
C GLY A 137 15.53 -10.05 -17.86
N ARG A 138 15.39 -10.39 -16.57
CA ARG A 138 14.56 -11.52 -16.11
C ARG A 138 14.01 -11.31 -14.70
N LEU A 139 13.01 -12.12 -14.36
CA LEU A 139 12.52 -12.23 -13.00
C LEU A 139 13.56 -12.91 -12.10
N ILE A 140 13.78 -12.32 -10.92
CA ILE A 140 14.68 -12.81 -9.89
C ILE A 140 14.01 -12.76 -8.52
N ARG A 141 14.60 -13.44 -7.54
CA ARG A 141 14.23 -13.30 -6.13
C ARG A 141 15.04 -12.21 -5.45
N TYR A 142 14.45 -11.57 -4.45
CA TYR A 142 15.19 -10.74 -3.52
C TYR A 142 16.17 -11.59 -2.72
N ARG A 143 17.34 -11.01 -2.45
CA ARG A 143 18.34 -11.58 -1.55
C ARG A 143 18.55 -10.58 -0.44
N ALA A 144 18.67 -11.06 0.80
CA ALA A 144 19.01 -10.21 1.92
C ALA A 144 20.32 -9.48 1.60
N VAL A 145 20.27 -8.15 1.59
CA VAL A 145 21.46 -7.33 1.40
C VAL A 145 22.03 -7.05 2.79
N SER A 146 23.23 -7.55 3.06
CA SER A 146 23.97 -7.23 4.29
C SER A 146 24.67 -5.89 4.11
N ASP A 147 23.89 -4.82 3.92
CA ASP A 147 24.44 -3.47 3.95
C ASP A 147 24.85 -3.11 5.39
N ALA A 148 25.91 -2.32 5.54
CA ALA A 148 26.28 -1.77 6.83
C ALA A 148 25.14 -0.89 7.33
N VAL A 149 24.41 -1.38 8.33
CA VAL A 149 23.31 -0.65 8.95
C VAL A 149 23.88 0.60 9.61
N PRO A 150 23.40 1.81 9.27
CA PRO A 150 23.93 3.02 9.88
C PRO A 150 23.72 2.98 11.40
N PRO A 151 24.65 3.55 12.20
CA PRO A 151 24.55 3.49 13.64
C PRO A 151 23.22 4.08 14.11
N TRP A 152 22.61 3.43 15.10
CA TRP A 152 21.38 3.93 15.71
C TRP A 152 21.65 5.30 16.34
N SER A 153 21.17 6.34 15.66
CA SER A 153 21.25 7.72 16.13
C SER A 153 19.85 8.23 16.46
N SER A 154 19.25 9.03 15.57
CA SER A 154 17.95 9.69 15.76
C SER A 154 16.78 9.00 15.07
N SER A 155 17.04 8.10 14.11
CA SER A 155 16.04 7.28 13.45
C SER A 155 16.48 5.81 13.47
N ILE A 156 15.53 4.91 13.76
CA ILE A 156 15.76 3.47 13.68
C ILE A 156 16.13 3.13 12.22
N PRO A 157 17.30 2.53 11.98
CA PRO A 157 17.69 2.17 10.62
C PRO A 157 16.84 0.98 10.16
N LEU A 158 16.41 0.99 8.88
CA LEU A 158 15.66 -0.12 8.32
C LEU A 158 16.62 -1.15 7.73
N VAL A 159 16.54 -2.37 8.25
CA VAL A 159 17.25 -3.52 7.67
C VAL A 159 16.49 -4.02 6.43
N LYS A 160 17.18 -4.09 5.29
CA LYS A 160 16.58 -4.49 4.00
C LYS A 160 16.51 -6.01 3.88
N THR A 161 15.55 -6.61 4.57
CA THR A 161 15.19 -8.02 4.33
C THR A 161 14.39 -8.20 3.03
N PRO A 162 14.30 -9.41 2.45
CA PRO A 162 13.45 -9.68 1.31
C PRO A 162 12.02 -9.17 1.48
N GLN A 163 11.39 -9.42 2.64
CA GLN A 163 10.04 -8.95 2.94
C GLN A 163 9.92 -7.42 2.96
N VAL A 164 10.92 -6.72 3.51
CA VAL A 164 10.97 -5.26 3.48
C VAL A 164 11.08 -4.75 2.04
N MET A 165 11.98 -5.32 1.23
CA MET A 165 12.16 -4.91 -0.17
C MET A 165 10.88 -5.14 -1.00
N MET A 166 10.24 -6.30 -0.85
CA MET A 166 8.94 -6.61 -1.45
C MET A 166 7.88 -5.55 -1.08
N THR A 167 7.81 -5.21 0.20
CA THR A 167 6.82 -4.24 0.70
C THR A 167 7.13 -2.83 0.19
N LEU A 168 8.40 -2.43 0.13
CA LEU A 168 8.78 -1.14 -0.44
C LEU A 168 8.38 -1.05 -1.91
N GLU A 169 8.69 -2.05 -2.73
CA GLU A 169 8.27 -2.09 -4.14
C GLU A 169 6.74 -2.12 -4.31
N LEU A 170 5.99 -2.68 -3.36
CA LEU A 170 4.52 -2.61 -3.34
C LEU A 170 4.02 -1.17 -3.09
N LEU A 171 4.71 -0.38 -2.28
CA LEU A 171 4.29 1.00 -1.94
C LEU A 171 4.72 2.04 -2.98
N GLN A 172 5.86 1.82 -3.64
CA GLN A 172 6.48 2.77 -4.58
C GLN A 172 5.51 3.29 -5.67
N PRO A 173 4.71 2.45 -6.37
CA PRO A 173 3.74 2.90 -7.37
C PRO A 173 2.71 3.91 -6.82
N HIS A 174 2.20 3.68 -5.62
CA HIS A 174 1.21 4.56 -4.99
C HIS A 174 1.84 5.90 -4.58
N LEU A 175 3.05 5.86 -4.04
CA LEU A 175 3.77 7.05 -3.60
C LEU A 175 4.17 7.95 -4.79
N ARG A 176 4.77 7.38 -5.84
CA ARG A 176 5.17 8.15 -7.05
C ARG A 176 3.96 8.75 -7.76
N SER A 177 2.91 7.96 -7.99
CA SER A 177 1.68 8.42 -8.63
C SER A 177 0.88 9.41 -7.79
N GLY A 178 1.15 9.51 -6.49
CA GLY A 178 0.40 10.40 -5.58
C GLY A 178 -0.98 9.88 -5.23
N ARG A 179 -1.25 8.60 -5.48
CA ARG A 179 -2.53 7.98 -5.13
C ARG A 179 -2.64 7.78 -3.63
N HIS A 180 -3.82 8.06 -3.09
CA HIS A 180 -4.14 7.76 -1.71
C HIS A 180 -4.15 6.26 -1.48
N PHE A 181 -3.62 5.80 -0.34
CA PHE A 181 -3.66 4.38 -0.02
C PHE A 181 -3.78 4.11 1.49
N ILE A 182 -4.29 2.92 1.80
CA ILE A 182 -4.34 2.37 3.16
C ILE A 182 -3.32 1.24 3.27
N LEU A 183 -2.49 1.32 4.31
CA LEU A 183 -1.56 0.27 4.70
C LEU A 183 -2.09 -0.45 5.95
N ALA A 184 -2.59 -1.67 5.76
CA ALA A 184 -3.07 -2.52 6.83
C ALA A 184 -2.00 -3.55 7.24
N GLY A 185 -2.02 -3.98 8.49
CA GLY A 185 -1.10 -4.98 9.02
C GLY A 185 -1.23 -5.07 10.52
N LEU A 186 -0.73 -6.14 11.14
CA LEU A 186 -0.80 -6.32 12.60
C LEU A 186 -0.10 -5.17 13.35
N GLU A 187 -0.46 -4.96 14.61
CA GLU A 187 0.23 -3.99 15.46
C GLU A 187 1.71 -4.38 15.60
N GLY A 188 2.61 -3.41 15.58
CA GLY A 188 4.06 -3.67 15.63
C GLY A 188 4.72 -4.13 14.32
N SER A 189 3.98 -4.35 13.22
CA SER A 189 4.55 -4.77 11.91
C SER A 189 5.45 -3.74 11.18
N GLY A 190 5.80 -2.62 11.81
CA GLY A 190 6.71 -1.63 11.21
C GLY A 190 6.10 -0.73 10.13
N LYS A 191 4.78 -0.70 9.95
CA LYS A 191 4.06 0.13 8.95
C LYS A 191 4.57 1.57 8.88
N ARG A 192 4.72 2.23 10.03
CA ARG A 192 5.19 3.63 10.12
C ARG A 192 6.62 3.78 9.61
N LEU A 193 7.51 2.85 9.98
CA LEU A 193 8.90 2.86 9.57
C LEU A 193 9.02 2.64 8.05
N LEU A 194 8.26 1.68 7.50
CA LEU A 194 8.21 1.39 6.07
C LEU A 194 7.78 2.60 5.24
N VAL A 195 6.67 3.24 5.61
CA VAL A 195 6.18 4.45 4.90
C VAL A 195 7.19 5.58 5.00
N ARG A 196 7.79 5.80 6.17
CA ARG A 196 8.81 6.85 6.34
C ARG A 196 10.04 6.59 5.47
N HIS A 197 10.51 5.35 5.38
CA HIS A 197 11.66 5.03 4.54
C HIS A 197 11.31 5.15 3.06
N ALA A 198 10.16 4.63 2.62
CA ALA A 198 9.72 4.75 1.22
C ALA A 198 9.57 6.21 0.78
N LEU A 199 9.05 7.08 1.66
CA LEU A 199 8.99 8.53 1.40
C LEU A 199 10.38 9.16 1.31
N ALA A 200 11.34 8.72 2.12
CA ALA A 200 12.72 9.21 2.08
C ALA A 200 13.44 8.78 0.79
N GLU A 201 13.16 7.58 0.25
CA GLU A 201 13.71 7.13 -1.03
C GLU A 201 13.24 8.01 -2.19
N ILE A 202 11.94 8.32 -2.23
CA ILE A 202 11.34 9.13 -3.29
C ILE A 202 11.63 10.63 -3.10
N ALA A 203 12.00 11.07 -1.90
CA ALA A 203 12.33 12.47 -1.64
C ALA A 203 13.48 13.01 -2.50
N ASN A 204 14.34 12.11 -3.02
CA ASN A 204 15.40 12.45 -3.98
C ASN A 204 14.86 12.74 -5.39
N GLU A 205 13.74 12.12 -5.77
CA GLU A 205 13.09 12.29 -7.08
C GLU A 205 12.08 13.44 -7.06
N ILE A 206 11.24 13.49 -6.02
CA ILE A 206 10.11 14.41 -5.87
C ILE A 206 10.23 15.11 -4.54
N LYS A 207 10.20 16.45 -4.52
CA LYS A 207 10.21 17.22 -3.27
C LYS A 207 8.90 17.02 -2.50
N ILE A 208 8.88 16.06 -1.58
CA ILE A 208 7.72 15.71 -0.78
C ILE A 208 7.89 16.21 0.65
N ARG A 209 6.85 16.86 1.19
CA ARG A 209 6.76 17.21 2.61
C ARG A 209 5.85 16.20 3.32
N GLY A 210 6.45 15.27 4.05
CA GLY A 210 5.72 14.30 4.89
C GLY A 210 5.35 14.87 6.26
N ALA A 211 4.14 14.57 6.73
CA ALA A 211 3.70 14.88 8.09
C ALA A 211 2.83 13.77 8.66
N GLY A 212 3.09 13.39 9.92
CA GLY A 212 2.27 12.43 10.65
C GLY A 212 1.15 13.09 11.46
N LEU A 213 0.00 12.43 11.50
CA LEU A 213 -1.12 12.65 12.41
C LEU A 213 -1.44 11.30 13.09
N GLN A 214 -1.28 11.24 14.40
CA GLN A 214 -1.58 10.03 15.18
C GLN A 214 -3.02 10.10 15.66
N CYS A 215 -3.84 9.13 15.27
CA CYS A 215 -5.22 9.06 15.72
C CYS A 215 -5.32 8.54 17.15
N SER A 216 -6.39 8.96 17.81
CA SER A 216 -6.86 8.50 19.11
C SER A 216 -8.37 8.31 19.03
N GLY A 217 -8.99 7.77 20.09
CA GLY A 217 -10.45 7.66 20.18
C GLY A 217 -11.21 8.98 20.03
N GLN A 218 -10.53 10.14 20.21
CA GLN A 218 -11.11 11.48 20.15
C GLN A 218 -10.75 12.25 18.87
N THR A 219 -9.90 11.70 18.01
CA THR A 219 -9.44 12.38 16.80
C THR A 219 -10.60 12.56 15.83
N ALA A 220 -10.79 13.78 15.35
CA ALA A 220 -11.90 14.19 14.49
C ALA A 220 -11.41 14.86 13.21
N ALA A 221 -12.34 15.15 12.29
CA ALA A 221 -12.03 15.78 11.01
C ALA A 221 -11.29 17.12 11.15
N ARG A 222 -11.61 17.91 12.18
CA ARG A 222 -10.94 19.19 12.47
C ARG A 222 -9.42 19.05 12.64
N ASP A 223 -8.95 17.93 13.20
CA ASP A 223 -7.53 17.74 13.49
C ASP A 223 -6.73 17.56 12.18
N VAL A 224 -7.35 16.89 11.20
CA VAL A 224 -6.82 16.78 9.82
C VAL A 224 -6.76 18.16 9.18
N ILE A 225 -7.83 18.96 9.28
CA ILE A 225 -7.89 20.30 8.68
C ILE A 225 -6.84 21.24 9.30
N VAL A 226 -6.71 21.25 10.63
CA VAL A 226 -5.68 22.03 11.34
C VAL A 226 -4.28 21.61 10.90
N LYS A 227 -4.05 20.30 10.75
CA LYS A 227 -2.77 19.79 10.26
C LYS A 227 -2.50 20.23 8.82
N LEU A 228 -3.50 20.15 7.94
CA LEU A 228 -3.40 20.61 6.55
C LEU A 228 -3.12 22.13 6.47
N ARG A 229 -3.80 22.95 7.28
CA ARG A 229 -3.55 24.39 7.39
C ARG A 229 -2.11 24.70 7.79
N SER A 230 -1.50 23.88 8.65
CA SER A 230 -0.09 24.07 9.04
C SER A 230 0.92 23.77 7.92
N LEU A 231 0.55 22.88 6.98
CA LEU A 231 1.40 22.38 5.90
C LEU A 231 1.19 23.08 4.56
N CYS A 232 0.04 23.73 4.39
CA CYS A 232 -0.40 24.30 3.14
C CYS A 232 -0.47 25.84 3.20
N LEU A 233 -0.32 26.47 2.06
CA LEU A 233 -0.71 27.85 1.83
C LEU A 233 -2.11 27.87 1.22
N ILE A 234 -2.90 28.86 1.64
CA ILE A 234 -4.23 29.10 1.08
C ILE A 234 -4.07 30.12 -0.04
N GLY A 235 -4.45 29.74 -1.25
CA GLY A 235 -4.44 30.61 -2.42
C GLY A 235 -5.80 30.63 -3.12
N ALA A 236 -6.02 31.66 -3.94
CA ALA A 236 -7.13 31.64 -4.89
C ALA A 236 -6.81 30.66 -6.03
N GLY A 237 -7.80 29.88 -6.44
CA GLY A 237 -7.72 28.98 -7.58
C GLY A 237 -9.00 29.03 -8.41
N PRO A 238 -9.05 28.32 -9.55
CA PRO A 238 -10.23 28.30 -10.44
C PRO A 238 -11.51 27.82 -9.75
N ARG A 239 -11.38 27.02 -8.69
CA ARG A 239 -12.47 26.45 -7.89
C ARG A 239 -12.69 27.20 -6.56
N GLY A 240 -12.18 28.42 -6.41
CA GLY A 240 -12.24 29.19 -5.18
C GLY A 240 -11.01 29.01 -4.29
N ARG A 241 -11.20 28.98 -2.97
CA ARG A 241 -10.11 28.79 -2.00
C ARG A 241 -9.45 27.43 -2.23
N THR A 242 -8.12 27.41 -2.35
CA THR A 242 -7.36 26.19 -2.65
C THR A 242 -6.17 26.05 -1.72
N TYR A 243 -6.01 24.88 -1.10
CA TYR A 243 -4.86 24.53 -0.29
C TYR A 243 -3.79 23.92 -1.19
N ARG A 244 -2.59 24.48 -1.13
CA ARG A 244 -1.41 24.01 -1.87
C ARG A 244 -0.24 23.79 -0.90
N PRO A 245 0.67 22.85 -1.16
CA PRO A 245 1.90 22.68 -0.37
C PRO A 245 2.61 24.02 -0.13
N ARG A 246 2.91 24.32 1.15
CA ARG A 246 3.74 25.49 1.49
C ARG A 246 5.17 25.32 1.02
N GLU A 247 5.68 24.10 1.16
CA GLU A 247 7.02 23.69 0.76
C GLU A 247 6.94 22.38 -0.01
N GLY A 248 7.77 22.26 -1.04
CA GLY A 248 7.81 21.08 -1.90
C GLY A 248 6.72 21.07 -2.98
N GLN A 249 6.74 20.01 -3.78
CA GLN A 249 5.79 19.78 -4.86
C GLN A 249 4.52 19.08 -4.38
N ARG A 250 4.61 18.29 -3.30
CA ARG A 250 3.49 17.51 -2.75
C ARG A 250 3.57 17.42 -1.22
N VAL A 251 2.44 17.54 -0.55
CA VAL A 251 2.30 17.21 0.89
C VAL A 251 1.78 15.79 1.01
N VAL A 252 2.42 14.99 1.85
CA VAL A 252 1.94 13.67 2.24
C VAL A 252 1.52 13.72 3.70
N LEU A 253 0.22 13.52 3.95
CA LEU A 253 -0.33 13.41 5.31
C LEU A 253 -0.51 11.94 5.66
N GLN A 254 0.36 11.45 6.55
CA GLN A 254 0.28 10.10 7.11
C GLN A 254 -0.64 10.10 8.32
N ILE A 255 -1.77 9.42 8.21
CA ILE A 255 -2.79 9.26 9.26
C ILE A 255 -2.61 7.89 9.88
N GLU A 256 -2.04 7.86 11.09
CA GLU A 256 -1.78 6.61 11.81
C GLU A 256 -3.03 6.17 12.56
N ASP A 257 -3.38 4.88 12.46
CA ASP A 257 -4.50 4.27 13.19
C ASP A 257 -5.88 4.86 12.86
N VAL A 258 -6.17 4.98 11.56
CA VAL A 258 -7.41 5.63 11.06
C VAL A 258 -8.71 4.96 11.54
N ASN A 259 -8.65 3.71 12.01
CA ASN A 259 -9.80 2.96 12.55
C ASN A 259 -9.93 2.99 14.08
N LEU A 260 -9.11 3.79 14.77
CA LEU A 260 -9.18 3.97 16.21
C LEU A 260 -10.26 4.95 16.70
N PRO A 261 -10.62 6.03 15.95
CA PRO A 261 -11.65 6.96 16.40
C PRO A 261 -13.01 6.27 16.56
N LYS A 262 -13.71 6.61 17.65
CA LYS A 262 -14.96 5.96 18.04
C LYS A 262 -16.09 6.29 17.04
N PRO A 263 -16.82 5.29 16.53
CA PRO A 263 -17.98 5.52 15.68
C PRO A 263 -19.15 6.09 16.48
N ASP A 264 -20.08 6.72 15.77
CA ASP A 264 -21.36 7.13 16.32
C ASP A 264 -22.34 5.96 16.46
N ARG A 265 -23.60 6.25 16.83
CA ARG A 265 -24.64 5.23 17.04
C ARG A 265 -25.05 4.50 15.76
N TYR A 266 -24.58 4.95 14.60
CA TYR A 266 -24.89 4.41 13.29
C TYR A 266 -23.67 3.75 12.63
N ASP A 267 -22.63 3.44 13.41
CA ASP A 267 -21.36 2.87 12.96
C ASP A 267 -20.65 3.73 11.90
N THR A 268 -20.78 5.06 12.02
CA THR A 268 -20.05 6.00 11.16
C THR A 268 -19.03 6.81 11.94
N THR A 269 -17.87 7.03 11.33
CA THR A 269 -16.79 7.82 11.93
C THR A 269 -16.61 9.10 11.14
N GLN A 270 -16.77 10.25 11.81
CA GLN A 270 -16.65 11.58 11.18
C GLN A 270 -15.32 11.75 10.43
N LEU A 271 -14.21 11.30 11.03
CA LEU A 271 -12.88 11.34 10.39
C LEU A 271 -12.87 10.62 9.04
N VAL A 272 -13.38 9.38 8.99
CA VAL A 272 -13.41 8.56 7.76
C VAL A 272 -14.32 9.20 6.71
N ALA A 273 -15.47 9.74 7.12
CA ALA A 273 -16.39 10.43 6.21
C ALA A 273 -15.74 11.67 5.57
N SER A 274 -15.02 12.48 6.35
CA SER A 274 -14.29 13.64 5.84
C SER A 274 -13.12 13.25 4.95
N LEU A 275 -12.37 12.20 5.27
CA LEU A 275 -11.33 11.68 4.38
C LEU A 275 -11.91 11.18 3.06
N GLN A 276 -13.07 10.51 3.10
CA GLN A 276 -13.76 10.06 1.91
C GLN A 276 -14.20 11.23 1.02
N GLU A 277 -14.70 12.32 1.60
CA GLU A 277 -15.01 13.56 0.88
C GLU A 277 -13.76 14.13 0.20
N MET A 278 -12.68 14.31 0.97
CA MET A 278 -11.40 14.84 0.48
C MET A 278 -10.81 14.00 -0.66
N VAL A 279 -10.86 12.68 -0.55
CA VAL A 279 -10.37 11.75 -1.58
C VAL A 279 -11.26 11.76 -2.83
N SER A 280 -12.59 11.79 -2.66
CA SER A 280 -13.52 11.65 -3.79
C SER A 280 -13.64 12.93 -4.61
N TYR A 281 -13.58 14.08 -3.95
CA TYR A 281 -13.86 15.38 -4.57
C TYR A 281 -12.65 16.31 -4.63
N ALA A 282 -11.50 15.90 -4.06
CA ALA A 282 -10.29 16.73 -3.96
C ALA A 282 -10.57 18.08 -3.29
N GLY A 283 -11.31 18.06 -2.19
CA GLY A 283 -11.70 19.24 -1.43
C GLY A 283 -12.60 18.90 -0.25
N PHE A 284 -12.93 19.92 0.55
CA PHE A 284 -13.83 19.82 1.69
C PHE A 284 -14.52 21.16 1.93
N HIS A 285 -15.63 21.15 2.67
CA HIS A 285 -16.27 22.38 3.16
C HIS A 285 -15.63 22.88 4.46
N ASP A 286 -15.24 24.16 4.49
CA ASP A 286 -14.73 24.82 5.70
C ASP A 286 -15.87 25.17 6.69
N GLU A 287 -15.52 25.71 7.86
CA GLU A 287 -16.47 26.15 8.90
C GLU A 287 -17.46 27.20 8.38
N ASP A 288 -17.05 28.04 7.42
CA ASP A 288 -17.91 29.01 6.72
C ASP A 288 -18.78 28.39 5.63
N GLN A 289 -18.80 27.05 5.52
CA GLN A 289 -19.48 26.27 4.48
C GLN A 289 -18.99 26.52 3.04
N GLU A 290 -17.88 27.23 2.87
CA GLU A 290 -17.26 27.42 1.56
C GLU A 290 -16.45 26.21 1.14
N TRP A 291 -16.47 25.92 -0.17
CA TRP A 291 -15.66 24.86 -0.75
C TRP A 291 -14.17 25.24 -0.79
N VAL A 292 -13.35 24.35 -0.26
CA VAL A 292 -11.88 24.46 -0.28
C VAL A 292 -11.31 23.30 -1.08
N ALA A 293 -10.69 23.61 -2.22
CA ALA A 293 -10.02 22.60 -3.04
C ALA A 293 -8.67 22.19 -2.45
N LEU A 294 -8.30 20.91 -2.63
CA LEU A 294 -7.01 20.35 -2.27
C LEU A 294 -6.20 20.07 -3.55
N GLU A 295 -5.01 20.63 -3.65
CA GLU A 295 -4.10 20.38 -4.77
C GLU A 295 -2.76 19.84 -4.26
N ASN A 296 -2.25 18.78 -4.90
CA ASN A 296 -0.97 18.14 -4.56
C ASN A 296 -0.86 17.68 -3.09
N ILE A 297 -1.95 17.11 -2.56
CA ILE A 297 -2.01 16.53 -1.22
C ILE A 297 -2.29 15.04 -1.36
N GLN A 298 -1.55 14.21 -0.64
CA GLN A 298 -1.70 12.76 -0.63
C GLN A 298 -1.92 12.27 0.81
N PHE A 299 -3.07 11.64 1.04
CA PHE A 299 -3.35 10.90 2.27
C PHE A 299 -2.79 9.48 2.22
N ILE A 300 -2.06 9.10 3.26
CA ILE A 300 -1.62 7.72 3.52
C ILE A 300 -2.17 7.33 4.87
N SER A 301 -3.04 6.34 4.92
CA SER A 301 -3.61 5.88 6.20
C SER A 301 -2.99 4.56 6.60
N THR A 302 -2.67 4.38 7.88
CA THR A 302 -2.29 3.07 8.41
C THR A 302 -3.37 2.56 9.36
N MET A 303 -3.54 1.25 9.43
CA MET A 303 -4.42 0.64 10.44
C MET A 303 -3.99 -0.77 10.81
N ALA A 304 -4.44 -1.21 11.99
CA ALA A 304 -4.49 -2.61 12.35
C ALA A 304 -5.84 -3.21 11.90
N PRO A 305 -5.94 -4.54 11.68
CA PRO A 305 -7.22 -5.19 11.40
C PRO A 305 -8.28 -4.84 12.44
N SER A 306 -9.54 -4.74 12.00
CA SER A 306 -10.68 -4.44 12.87
C SER A 306 -11.01 -5.56 13.87
N THR A 307 -10.32 -6.71 13.80
CA THR A 307 -10.39 -7.79 14.80
C THR A 307 -9.67 -7.43 16.11
N ALA A 308 -8.78 -6.44 16.08
CA ALA A 308 -8.08 -5.98 17.27
C ALA A 308 -9.00 -5.15 18.20
N LEU A 309 -8.82 -5.30 19.51
CA LEU A 309 -9.60 -4.60 20.53
C LEU A 309 -9.55 -3.08 20.33
N GLY A 310 -10.72 -2.44 20.35
CA GLY A 310 -10.84 -0.99 20.17
C GLY A 310 -10.65 -0.50 18.73
N ARG A 311 -10.55 -1.39 17.75
CA ARG A 311 -10.49 -1.04 16.33
C ARG A 311 -11.85 -1.24 15.67
N HIS A 312 -12.25 -0.26 14.87
CA HIS A 312 -13.56 -0.23 14.24
C HIS A 312 -13.49 -0.59 12.76
N THR A 313 -14.60 -1.01 12.18
CA THR A 313 -14.70 -1.23 10.73
C THR A 313 -14.78 0.11 10.01
N ILE A 314 -14.16 0.18 8.83
CA ILE A 314 -14.16 1.38 8.00
C ILE A 314 -15.16 1.18 6.85
N SER A 315 -15.86 2.24 6.45
CA SER A 315 -16.78 2.18 5.31
C SER A 315 -16.10 1.70 4.02
N LYS A 316 -16.70 0.68 3.38
CA LYS A 316 -16.29 0.17 2.05
C LYS A 316 -16.21 1.26 0.98
N ARG A 317 -16.97 2.35 1.14
CA ARG A 317 -16.95 3.50 0.22
C ARG A 317 -15.61 4.23 0.26
N PHE A 318 -15.04 4.41 1.45
CA PHE A 318 -13.70 5.00 1.59
C PHE A 318 -12.63 4.03 1.10
N THR A 319 -12.65 2.78 1.57
CA THR A 319 -11.61 1.79 1.23
C THR A 319 -11.57 1.50 -0.28
N SER A 320 -12.70 1.47 -0.98
CA SER A 320 -12.75 1.30 -2.45
C SER A 320 -12.37 2.55 -3.25
N GLY A 321 -12.28 3.71 -2.59
CA GLY A 321 -11.83 4.96 -3.19
C GLY A 321 -10.31 5.14 -3.19
N VAL A 322 -9.59 4.31 -2.43
CA VAL A 322 -8.13 4.39 -2.23
C VAL A 322 -7.46 3.06 -2.54
N CYS A 323 -6.17 3.10 -2.86
CA CYS A 323 -5.38 1.89 -3.03
C CYS A 323 -5.11 1.19 -1.70
N GLN A 324 -4.74 -0.08 -1.72
CA GLN A 324 -4.61 -0.89 -0.51
C GLN A 324 -3.37 -1.77 -0.57
N ALA A 325 -2.78 -1.97 0.61
CA ALA A 325 -1.66 -2.88 0.80
C ALA A 325 -1.73 -3.49 2.20
N TRP A 326 -1.32 -4.75 2.30
CA TRP A 326 -1.17 -5.53 3.51
C TRP A 326 0.31 -5.73 3.82
N VAL A 327 0.67 -5.57 5.10
CA VAL A 327 2.00 -5.86 5.63
C VAL A 327 1.89 -7.01 6.61
N ALA A 328 2.48 -8.14 6.22
CA ALA A 328 2.65 -9.28 7.12
C ALA A 328 3.70 -8.98 8.20
N SER A 329 3.60 -9.66 9.34
CA SER A 329 4.67 -9.63 10.34
C SER A 329 5.95 -10.28 9.80
N PRO A 330 7.14 -9.84 10.24
CA PRO A 330 8.39 -10.47 9.83
C PRO A 330 8.46 -11.95 10.23
N SER A 331 9.01 -12.78 9.34
CA SER A 331 9.27 -14.20 9.65
C SER A 331 10.34 -14.35 10.74
N ARG A 332 10.48 -15.54 11.33
CA ARG A 332 11.54 -15.83 12.29
C ARG A 332 12.93 -15.55 11.71
N GLU A 333 13.15 -15.98 10.47
CA GLU A 333 14.41 -15.79 9.76
C GLU A 333 14.71 -14.30 9.53
N ASP A 334 13.69 -13.54 9.14
CA ASP A 334 13.79 -12.08 8.97
C ASP A 334 14.06 -11.39 10.32
N LEU A 335 13.37 -11.77 11.39
CA LEU A 335 13.60 -11.21 12.74
C LEU A 335 15.03 -11.46 13.21
N SER A 336 15.51 -12.71 13.10
CA SER A 336 16.89 -13.06 13.44
C SER A 336 17.89 -12.23 12.62
N SER A 337 17.66 -12.07 11.32
CA SER A 337 18.51 -11.24 10.44
C SER A 337 18.49 -9.76 10.85
N ILE A 338 17.30 -9.20 11.11
CA ILE A 338 17.12 -7.81 11.54
C ILE A 338 17.87 -7.55 12.85
N TYR A 339 17.62 -8.36 13.89
CA TYR A 339 18.27 -8.18 15.19
C TYR A 339 19.77 -8.43 15.11
N SER A 340 20.23 -9.40 14.32
CA SER A 340 21.67 -9.65 14.13
C SER A 340 22.37 -8.44 13.53
N GLN A 341 21.80 -7.82 12.50
CA GLN A 341 22.39 -6.64 11.87
C GLN A 341 22.32 -5.39 12.78
N LEU A 342 21.23 -5.21 13.52
CA LEU A 342 21.10 -4.12 14.48
C LEU A 342 22.11 -4.26 15.62
N ILE A 343 22.29 -5.45 16.19
CA ILE A 343 23.27 -5.69 17.26
C ILE A 343 24.69 -5.47 16.75
N ARG A 344 25.02 -5.96 15.54
CA ARG A 344 26.32 -5.69 14.90
C ARG A 344 26.63 -4.21 14.74
N SER A 345 25.61 -3.38 14.50
CA SER A 345 25.78 -1.91 14.42
C SER A 345 26.10 -1.26 15.78
N VAL A 346 25.75 -1.92 16.89
CA VAL A 346 25.97 -1.43 18.26
C VAL A 346 27.23 -2.05 18.88
N THR A 347 27.55 -3.30 18.54
CA THR A 347 28.67 -4.04 19.13
C THR A 347 29.30 -5.01 18.15
N GLU A 348 30.63 -5.05 18.10
CA GLU A 348 31.41 -5.91 17.17
C GLU A 348 31.58 -7.36 17.68
N ARG A 349 30.89 -7.75 18.76
CA ARG A 349 31.03 -9.08 19.37
C ARG A 349 30.11 -10.09 18.69
N ASP A 350 30.68 -11.05 17.97
CA ASP A 350 29.93 -12.12 17.30
C ASP A 350 29.13 -13.01 18.27
N GLU A 351 29.57 -13.14 19.53
CA GLU A 351 28.82 -13.85 20.58
C GLU A 351 27.42 -13.26 20.82
N MET A 352 27.20 -11.99 20.49
CA MET A 352 25.89 -11.35 20.66
C MET A 352 24.91 -11.72 19.53
N VAL A 353 25.39 -12.31 18.43
CA VAL A 353 24.53 -12.83 17.35
C VAL A 353 23.83 -14.10 17.81
N SER A 354 24.49 -15.02 18.51
CA SER A 354 23.84 -16.22 19.06
C SER A 354 22.78 -15.87 20.11
N LEU A 355 22.98 -14.77 20.85
CA LEU A 355 21.99 -14.23 21.76
C LEU A 355 20.72 -13.76 21.02
N THR A 356 20.81 -13.26 19.78
CA THR A 356 19.61 -12.88 19.00
C THR A 356 18.71 -14.08 18.70
N GLU A 357 19.28 -15.23 18.33
CA GLU A 357 18.51 -16.44 18.06
C GLU A 357 17.78 -16.92 19.32
N ALA A 358 18.44 -16.85 20.48
CA ALA A 358 17.83 -17.18 21.76
C ALA A 358 16.70 -16.19 22.12
N MET A 359 16.91 -14.88 21.92
CA MET A 359 15.89 -13.86 22.17
C MET A 359 14.65 -14.03 21.29
N VAL A 360 14.84 -14.30 20.00
CA VAL A 360 13.74 -14.59 19.06
C VAL A 360 13.01 -15.86 19.49
N GLY A 361 13.74 -16.90 19.93
CA GLY A 361 13.13 -18.12 20.48
C GLY A 361 12.27 -17.87 21.72
N VAL A 362 12.74 -17.04 22.65
CA VAL A 362 11.93 -16.64 23.84
C VAL A 362 10.71 -15.83 23.41
N TYR A 363 10.85 -14.90 22.47
CA TYR A 363 9.73 -14.11 21.95
C TYR A 363 8.63 -14.99 21.36
N GLU A 364 8.96 -15.97 20.53
CA GLU A 364 7.98 -16.90 19.96
C GLU A 364 7.24 -17.71 21.04
N GLN A 365 7.98 -18.20 22.04
CA GLN A 365 7.38 -18.96 23.15
C GLN A 365 6.43 -18.11 23.99
N VAL A 366 6.74 -16.82 24.20
CA VAL A 366 5.89 -15.91 24.97
C VAL A 366 4.67 -15.48 24.18
N VAL A 367 4.77 -15.31 22.86
CA VAL A 367 3.63 -14.93 22.00
C VAL A 367 2.68 -16.11 21.75
N GLN A 368 3.18 -17.34 21.80
CA GLN A 368 2.38 -18.56 21.63
C GLN A 368 1.62 -19.00 22.90
N ASN A 369 2.07 -18.55 24.08
CA ASN A 369 1.37 -18.75 25.37
C ASN A 369 0.42 -17.59 25.65
#